data_AF-Q9HLP9-F1
#
_entry.id   AF-Q9HLP9-F1
#
_cell.length_a   1.000
_cell.length_b   1.000
_cell.length_c   1.000
_cell.angle_alpha   90.00
_cell.angle_beta   90.00
_cell.angle_gamma   90.00
#
_symmetry.space_group_name_H-M   'P 1'
#
loop_
_entity.id
_entity.type
_entity.pdbx_description
1 polymer ?
#
loop_
_entity_poly.entity_id
_entity_poly.type
_entity_poly.pdbx_seq_one_letter_code
_entity_poly.pdbx_strand_id
1 'polypeptide(L)'
;MKPIIVKKGDIRRLLKESGEIDGNDGRISVAAHILYQFGDRIVFVKAYENEDIDLKIKNRKNDYRYIKVIASQNGEFHIMDLPIGDRRIGSETLYGLIMASETFGTRLRNEILNMISFEMKRRNSIWILVDKDSHAYYPFTTHSITEIILHDVEYRFERGLIDRNLEIRVPVQFIYNYWQRYLKAKNRTPGEVWASMILQ
;
A
#
# COMPACT_ATOMS: atom_id res chain seq x y z
N MET A 1 0.33 -20.12 8.84
CA MET A 1 0.32 -21.09 7.71
C MET A 1 1.69 -21.13 7.06
N LYS A 2 2.01 -22.14 6.24
CA LYS A 2 3.28 -22.17 5.48
C LYS A 2 3.17 -21.25 4.26
N PRO A 3 4.19 -20.45 3.92
CA PRO A 3 4.14 -19.58 2.76
C PRO A 3 4.14 -20.37 1.45
N ILE A 4 3.42 -19.86 0.45
CA ILE A 4 3.43 -20.39 -0.91
C ILE A 4 4.67 -19.85 -1.63
N ILE A 5 5.50 -20.73 -2.20
CA ILE A 5 6.66 -20.31 -2.99
C ILE A 5 6.25 -20.24 -4.46
N VAL A 6 6.32 -19.04 -5.03
CA VAL A 6 6.02 -18.77 -6.44
C VAL A 6 7.34 -18.76 -7.23
N LYS A 7 7.43 -19.59 -8.27
CA LYS A 7 8.62 -19.70 -9.13
C LYS A 7 8.33 -19.25 -10.57
N LYS A 8 9.39 -18.92 -11.32
CA LYS A 8 9.29 -18.47 -12.73
C LYS A 8 8.56 -19.47 -13.64
N GLY A 9 8.71 -20.78 -13.38
CA GLY A 9 8.01 -21.82 -14.15
C GLY A 9 6.49 -21.82 -13.99
N ASP A 10 5.98 -21.27 -12.89
CA ASP A 10 4.54 -21.26 -12.59
C ASP A 10 3.81 -20.06 -13.23
N ILE A 11 4.52 -19.04 -13.75
CA ILE A 11 3.95 -17.76 -14.20
C ILE A 11 2.80 -17.95 -15.19
N ARG A 12 2.94 -18.77 -16.23
CA ARG A 12 1.89 -18.94 -17.24
C ARG A 12 0.62 -19.56 -16.66
N ARG A 13 0.77 -20.49 -15.71
CA ARG A 13 -0.35 -21.09 -15.00
C ARG A 13 -1.01 -20.03 -14.11
N LEU A 14 -0.22 -19.33 -13.32
CA LEU A 14 -0.70 -18.32 -12.37
C LEU A 14 -1.34 -17.11 -13.04
N LEU A 15 -0.81 -16.62 -14.17
CA LEU A 15 -1.43 -15.55 -14.95
C LEU A 15 -2.76 -15.97 -15.59
N LYS A 16 -2.90 -17.25 -15.93
CA LYS A 16 -4.13 -17.81 -16.49
C LYS A 16 -5.18 -18.02 -15.40
N GLU A 17 -4.76 -18.49 -14.23
CA GLU A 17 -5.60 -18.62 -13.03
C GLU A 17 -6.02 -17.25 -12.48
N SER A 18 -5.13 -16.25 -12.51
CA SER A 18 -5.42 -14.88 -12.06
C SER A 18 -6.18 -14.03 -13.07
N GLY A 19 -6.51 -14.56 -14.25
CA GLY A 19 -7.40 -13.90 -15.22
C GLY A 19 -8.82 -13.73 -14.69
N GLU A 20 -9.16 -14.48 -13.64
CA GLU A 20 -10.35 -14.33 -12.83
C GLU A 20 -9.93 -13.61 -11.53
N ILE A 21 -9.82 -12.28 -11.53
CA ILE A 21 -9.55 -11.51 -10.28
C ILE A 21 -10.82 -11.46 -9.43
N ASP A 22 -11.24 -12.62 -8.94
CA ASP A 22 -12.27 -12.72 -7.93
C ASP A 22 -11.62 -13.07 -6.59
N GLY A 23 -11.99 -12.35 -5.53
CA GLY A 23 -11.65 -12.60 -4.11
C GLY A 23 -10.19 -12.99 -3.76
N ASN A 24 -9.48 -12.16 -2.99
CA ASN A 24 -8.18 -12.50 -2.35
C ASN A 24 -6.93 -12.72 -3.23
N ASP A 25 -7.02 -12.74 -4.57
CA ASP A 25 -5.87 -13.19 -5.40
C ASP A 25 -4.93 -12.10 -5.96
N GLY A 26 -5.07 -10.86 -5.50
CA GLY A 26 -4.19 -9.75 -5.93
C GLY A 26 -2.70 -10.02 -5.65
N ARG A 27 -2.37 -10.80 -4.62
CA ARG A 27 -0.98 -11.14 -4.28
C ARG A 27 -0.33 -12.08 -5.30
N ILE A 28 -1.07 -13.07 -5.82
CA ILE A 28 -0.54 -14.04 -6.78
C ILE A 28 -0.39 -13.36 -8.14
N SER A 29 -1.35 -12.54 -8.55
CA SER A 29 -1.23 -11.74 -9.77
C SER A 29 -0.03 -10.78 -9.70
N VAL A 30 0.18 -10.10 -8.57
CA VAL A 30 1.38 -9.28 -8.33
C VAL A 30 2.67 -10.11 -8.37
N ALA A 31 2.71 -11.27 -7.70
CA ALA A 31 3.88 -12.14 -7.70
C ALA A 31 4.23 -12.63 -9.12
N ALA A 32 3.20 -13.00 -9.90
CA ALA A 32 3.35 -13.41 -11.29
C ALA A 32 3.84 -12.24 -12.16
N HIS A 33 3.28 -11.04 -11.99
CA HIS A 33 3.72 -9.83 -12.70
C HIS A 33 5.19 -9.51 -12.44
N ILE A 34 5.61 -9.58 -11.16
CA ILE A 34 6.98 -9.36 -10.73
C ILE A 34 7.93 -10.38 -11.35
N LEU A 35 7.58 -11.67 -11.31
CA LEU A 35 8.40 -12.73 -11.89
C LEU A 35 8.43 -12.67 -13.42
N TYR A 36 7.35 -12.21 -14.05
CA TYR A 36 7.29 -11.99 -15.49
C TYR A 36 8.26 -10.88 -15.92
N GLN A 37 8.25 -9.74 -15.21
CA GLN A 37 9.10 -8.60 -15.55
C GLN A 37 10.56 -8.76 -15.10
N PHE A 38 10.80 -9.40 -13.95
CA PHE A 38 12.10 -9.38 -13.27
C PHE A 38 12.64 -10.76 -12.90
N GLY A 39 12.06 -11.84 -13.42
CA GLY A 39 12.35 -13.22 -12.99
C GLY A 39 13.83 -13.63 -13.06
N ASP A 40 14.61 -13.04 -13.96
CA ASP A 40 16.06 -13.33 -14.06
C ASP A 40 16.88 -12.74 -12.89
N ARG A 41 16.31 -11.82 -12.13
CA ARG A 41 16.97 -11.15 -10.99
C ARG A 41 16.38 -11.58 -9.65
N ILE A 42 15.31 -12.37 -9.66
CA ILE A 42 14.59 -12.84 -8.47
C ILE A 42 14.92 -14.31 -8.23
N VAL A 43 15.25 -14.66 -6.99
CA VAL A 43 15.49 -16.04 -6.57
C VAL A 43 14.17 -16.74 -6.28
N PHE A 44 13.30 -16.11 -5.50
CA PHE A 44 11.95 -16.59 -5.23
C PHE A 44 11.04 -15.44 -4.75
N VAL A 45 9.73 -15.66 -4.87
CA VAL A 45 8.70 -14.88 -4.20
C VAL A 45 7.95 -15.81 -3.25
N LYS A 46 7.84 -15.42 -1.97
CA LYS A 46 6.97 -16.10 -1.00
C LYS A 46 5.69 -15.29 -0.85
N ALA A 47 4.55 -15.92 -1.02
CA ALA A 47 3.25 -15.34 -0.72
C ALA A 47 2.74 -15.86 0.63
N TYR A 48 2.17 -14.96 1.42
CA TYR A 48 1.66 -15.23 2.76
C TYR A 48 0.15 -14.98 2.80
N GLU A 49 -0.53 -15.76 3.65
CA GLU A 49 -1.95 -15.61 3.93
C GLU A 49 -2.13 -15.12 5.35
N ASN A 50 -3.04 -14.16 5.53
CA ASN A 50 -3.38 -13.58 6.83
C ASN A 50 -2.16 -13.03 7.59
N GLU A 51 -1.16 -12.57 6.85
CA GLU A 51 0.00 -11.87 7.40
C GLU A 51 -0.06 -10.39 7.04
N ASP A 52 0.71 -9.60 7.79
CA ASP A 52 0.88 -8.17 7.60
C ASP A 52 1.56 -7.81 6.26
N ILE A 53 2.29 -8.76 5.70
CA ILE A 53 2.96 -8.68 4.40
C ILE A 53 2.34 -9.75 3.49
N ASP A 54 2.05 -9.39 2.25
CA ASP A 54 1.51 -10.34 1.28
C ASP A 54 2.63 -11.09 0.59
N LEU A 55 3.73 -10.41 0.25
CA LEU A 55 4.86 -11.03 -0.44
C LEU A 55 6.20 -10.71 0.22
N LYS A 56 7.11 -11.69 0.18
CA LYS A 56 8.53 -11.53 0.45
C LYS A 56 9.34 -11.94 -0.78
N ILE A 57 10.07 -10.98 -1.34
CA ILE A 57 10.91 -11.19 -2.52
C ILE A 57 12.35 -11.31 -2.07
N LYS A 58 13.04 -12.30 -2.64
CA LYS A 58 14.49 -12.42 -2.54
C LYS A 58 15.12 -12.12 -3.89
N ASN A 59 15.90 -11.04 -3.98
CA ASN A 59 16.69 -10.75 -5.18
C ASN A 59 18.01 -11.56 -5.15
N ARG A 60 18.70 -11.66 -6.29
CA ARG A 60 20.02 -12.33 -6.39
C ARG A 60 21.14 -11.62 -5.64
N LYS A 61 20.99 -10.32 -5.35
CA LYS A 61 21.93 -9.54 -4.53
C LYS A 61 21.80 -9.79 -3.03
N ASN A 62 20.93 -10.73 -2.63
CA ASN A 62 20.67 -11.10 -1.25
C ASN A 62 19.87 -10.05 -0.45
N ASP A 63 19.19 -9.10 -1.09
CA ASP A 63 18.24 -8.21 -0.43
C ASP A 63 16.85 -8.84 -0.36
N TYR A 64 16.13 -8.51 0.71
CA TYR A 64 14.73 -8.85 0.89
C TYR A 64 13.87 -7.61 0.70
N ARG A 65 12.79 -7.76 -0.08
CA ARG A 65 11.74 -6.76 -0.20
C ARG A 65 10.44 -7.34 0.31
N TYR A 66 9.73 -6.54 1.08
CA TYR A 66 8.41 -6.87 1.63
C TYR A 66 7.37 -6.07 0.88
N ILE A 67 6.31 -6.75 0.45
CA ILE A 67 5.23 -6.14 -0.31
C ILE A 67 3.93 -6.35 0.42
N LYS A 68 3.16 -5.26 0.50
CA LYS A 68 1.74 -5.29 0.84
C LYS A 68 0.93 -4.98 -0.41
N VAL A 69 -0.14 -5.73 -0.64
CA VAL A 69 -0.99 -5.64 -1.83
C VAL A 69 -2.38 -5.22 -1.40
N ILE A 70 -2.91 -4.19 -2.04
CA ILE A 70 -4.30 -3.74 -1.83
C ILE A 70 -4.97 -3.76 -3.18
N ALA A 71 -5.98 -4.61 -3.33
CA ALA A 71 -6.81 -4.60 -4.52
C ALA A 71 -7.97 -3.60 -4.35
N SER A 72 -8.34 -2.90 -5.43
CA SER A 72 -9.50 -2.03 -5.41
C SER A 72 -10.78 -2.83 -5.16
N GLN A 73 -11.75 -2.18 -4.52
CA GLN A 73 -13.11 -2.66 -4.28
C GLN A 73 -14.05 -1.49 -4.58
N ASN A 74 -15.03 -1.70 -5.45
CA ASN A 74 -16.03 -0.69 -5.82
C ASN A 74 -15.43 0.67 -6.24
N GLY A 75 -14.33 0.65 -7.00
CA GLY A 75 -13.65 1.87 -7.48
C GLY A 75 -12.78 2.59 -6.44
N GLU A 76 -12.56 2.01 -5.26
CA GLU A 76 -11.75 2.58 -4.18
C GLU A 76 -10.69 1.61 -3.67
N PHE A 77 -9.59 2.16 -3.16
CA PHE A 77 -8.60 1.42 -2.38
C PHE A 77 -8.84 1.65 -0.90
N HIS A 78 -9.09 0.59 -0.16
CA HIS A 78 -9.22 0.61 1.30
C HIS A 78 -7.82 0.41 1.89
N ILE A 79 -7.17 1.52 2.28
CA ILE A 79 -5.74 1.53 2.64
C ILE A 79 -5.51 1.05 4.07
N MET A 80 -6.21 1.65 5.02
CA MET A 80 -6.13 1.31 6.43
C MET A 80 -7.30 1.89 7.22
N ASP A 81 -7.56 1.29 8.36
CA ASP A 81 -8.41 1.87 9.40
C ASP A 81 -7.54 2.56 10.46
N LEU A 82 -7.98 3.73 10.89
CA LEU A 82 -7.35 4.51 11.95
C LEU A 82 -8.34 4.67 13.12
N PRO A 83 -8.22 3.86 14.20
CA PRO A 83 -9.04 3.98 15.40
C PRO A 83 -8.62 5.17 16.28
N ILE A 84 -8.83 6.39 15.77
CA ILE A 84 -8.38 7.65 16.38
C ILE A 84 -9.05 7.91 17.74
N GLY A 85 -10.27 7.42 17.92
CA GLY A 85 -11.03 7.49 19.16
C GLY A 85 -10.44 6.67 20.31
N ASP A 86 -9.68 5.62 20.01
CA ASP A 86 -9.11 4.70 21.00
C ASP A 86 -7.65 5.04 21.31
N ARG A 87 -6.99 5.78 20.42
CA ARG A 87 -5.60 6.20 20.60
C ARG A 87 -5.49 7.24 21.72
N ARG A 88 -4.97 6.83 22.88
CA ARG A 88 -4.66 7.75 23.99
C ARG A 88 -3.34 8.48 23.83
N ILE A 89 -3.33 9.76 24.18
CA ILE A 89 -2.16 10.65 24.27
C ILE A 89 -2.24 11.36 25.62
N GLY A 90 -1.49 10.85 26.61
CA GLY A 90 -1.65 11.28 28.00
C GLY A 90 -3.04 10.95 28.53
N SER A 91 -3.77 11.97 29.00
CA SER A 91 -5.14 11.84 29.50
C SER A 91 -6.23 11.99 28.44
N GLU A 92 -5.88 12.41 27.22
CA GLU A 92 -6.83 12.69 26.14
C GLU A 92 -6.79 11.60 25.07
N THR A 93 -7.81 11.55 24.22
CA THR A 93 -7.79 10.74 22.99
C THR A 93 -7.29 11.60 21.82
N LEU A 94 -6.69 10.98 20.81
CA LEU A 94 -6.31 11.69 19.58
C LEU A 94 -7.54 12.32 18.92
N TYR A 95 -8.70 11.67 18.99
CA TYR A 95 -9.97 12.26 18.56
C TYR A 95 -10.29 13.55 19.33
N GLY A 96 -10.23 13.54 20.67
CA GLY A 96 -10.46 14.72 21.49
C GLY A 96 -9.50 15.87 21.17
N LEU A 97 -8.21 15.55 20.97
CA LEU A 97 -7.20 16.50 20.53
C LEU A 97 -7.53 17.11 19.17
N ILE A 98 -7.99 16.31 18.20
CA ILE A 98 -8.41 16.79 16.89
C ILE A 98 -9.60 17.74 17.03
N MET A 99 -10.65 17.33 17.73
CA MET A 99 -11.89 18.13 17.84
C MET A 99 -11.69 19.45 18.59
N ALA A 100 -10.71 19.52 19.49
CA ALA A 100 -10.33 20.74 20.19
C ALA A 100 -9.35 21.63 19.41
N SER A 101 -8.77 21.13 18.31
CA SER A 101 -7.78 21.86 17.52
C SER A 101 -8.46 22.75 16.49
N GLU A 102 -8.09 24.04 16.45
CA GLU A 102 -8.54 24.97 15.40
C GLU A 102 -7.80 24.76 14.07
N THR A 103 -6.59 24.21 14.10
CA THR A 103 -5.74 24.02 12.92
C THR A 103 -5.07 22.64 12.91
N PHE A 104 -4.73 22.16 11.71
CA PHE A 104 -3.95 20.95 11.52
C PHE A 104 -2.45 21.20 11.75
N GLY A 105 -2.11 21.61 12.98
CA GLY A 105 -0.75 22.01 13.33
C GLY A 105 0.23 20.83 13.42
N THR A 106 1.53 21.16 13.53
CA THR A 106 2.65 20.21 13.61
C THR A 106 2.46 19.14 14.70
N ARG A 107 1.93 19.52 15.87
CA ARG A 107 1.68 18.58 16.96
C ARG A 107 0.68 17.50 16.55
N LEU A 108 -0.44 17.90 15.97
CA LEU A 108 -1.48 16.97 15.55
C LEU A 108 -0.99 16.06 14.42
N ARG A 109 -0.31 16.65 13.42
CA ARG A 109 0.31 15.90 12.32
C ARG A 109 1.27 14.82 12.82
N ASN A 110 2.11 15.13 13.80
CA ASN A 110 3.04 14.17 14.39
C ASN A 110 2.35 13.01 15.11
N GLU A 111 1.24 13.27 15.80
CA GLU A 111 0.49 12.20 16.48
C GLU A 111 -0.22 11.27 15.50
N ILE A 112 -0.77 11.82 14.42
CA ILE A 112 -1.34 11.01 13.32
C ILE A 112 -0.24 10.19 12.64
N LEU A 113 0.93 10.79 12.35
CA LEU A 113 2.09 10.08 11.82
C LEU A 113 2.54 8.94 12.72
N ASN A 114 2.58 9.16 14.03
CA ASN A 114 2.92 8.14 15.02
C ASN A 114 1.91 6.99 15.00
N MET A 115 0.63 7.31 14.88
CA MET A 115 -0.44 6.33 14.76
C MET A 115 -0.33 5.52 13.46
N ILE A 116 -0.19 6.18 12.31
CA ILE A 116 0.03 5.51 11.01
C ILE A 116 1.23 4.58 11.09
N SER A 117 2.35 5.07 11.64
CA SER A 117 3.57 4.29 11.81
C SER A 117 3.37 3.08 12.73
N PHE A 118 2.54 3.21 13.77
CA PHE A 118 2.22 2.11 14.67
C PHE A 118 1.36 1.05 13.98
N GLU A 119 0.29 1.47 13.29
CA GLU A 119 -0.60 0.57 12.54
C GLU A 119 0.13 -0.16 11.39
N MET A 120 1.06 0.52 10.72
CA MET A 120 1.95 -0.08 9.72
C MET A 120 3.13 -0.86 10.34
N LYS A 121 3.19 -0.97 11.67
CA LYS A 121 4.25 -1.65 12.44
C LYS A 121 5.67 -1.17 12.12
N ARG A 122 5.81 0.10 11.69
CA ARG A 122 7.06 0.75 11.27
C ARG A 122 7.83 -0.02 10.18
N ARG A 123 7.16 -0.89 9.43
CA ARG A 123 7.81 -1.69 8.39
C ARG A 123 7.94 -0.87 7.13
N ASN A 124 9.15 -0.78 6.60
CA ASN A 124 9.35 -0.26 5.25
C ASN A 124 8.99 -1.38 4.25
N SER A 125 7.80 -1.27 3.67
CA SER A 125 7.30 -2.14 2.62
C SER A 125 7.03 -1.34 1.34
N ILE A 126 6.97 -2.07 0.24
CA ILE A 126 6.42 -1.60 -1.02
C ILE A 126 4.93 -1.91 -0.99
N TRP A 127 4.11 -0.93 -1.29
CA TRP A 127 2.66 -1.08 -1.35
C TRP A 127 2.26 -1.13 -2.81
N ILE A 128 1.55 -2.17 -3.22
CA ILE A 128 1.09 -2.31 -4.60
C ILE A 128 -0.42 -2.21 -4.58
N LEU A 129 -0.92 -1.08 -5.07
CA LEU A 129 -2.34 -0.87 -5.27
C LEU A 129 -2.72 -1.47 -6.63
N VAL A 130 -3.62 -2.43 -6.65
CA VAL A 130 -4.04 -3.18 -7.84
C VAL A 130 -5.44 -2.75 -8.20
N ASP A 131 -5.59 -2.00 -9.28
CA ASP A 131 -6.92 -1.75 -9.83
C ASP A 131 -7.42 -3.02 -10.52
N LYS A 132 -8.45 -3.64 -9.95
CA LYS A 132 -9.04 -4.87 -10.49
C LYS A 132 -9.69 -4.67 -11.84
N ASP A 133 -10.29 -3.50 -12.08
CA ASP A 133 -11.10 -3.25 -13.27
C ASP A 133 -10.22 -3.04 -14.51
N SER A 134 -9.13 -2.29 -14.35
CA SER A 134 -8.18 -2.02 -15.45
C SER A 134 -6.94 -2.91 -15.45
N HIS A 135 -6.81 -3.82 -14.47
CA HIS A 135 -5.61 -4.62 -14.22
C HIS A 135 -4.33 -3.77 -14.10
N ALA A 136 -4.45 -2.53 -13.62
CA ALA A 136 -3.31 -1.63 -13.42
C ALA A 136 -2.67 -1.85 -12.05
N TYR A 137 -1.35 -1.69 -11.98
CA TYR A 137 -0.57 -1.86 -10.76
C TYR A 137 0.21 -0.59 -10.44
N TYR A 138 0.01 -0.07 -9.23
CA TYR A 138 0.63 1.17 -8.77
C TYR A 138 1.54 0.88 -7.57
N PRO A 139 2.87 0.77 -7.77
CA PRO A 139 3.80 0.55 -6.68
C PRO A 139 4.15 1.86 -5.97
N PHE A 140 4.01 1.86 -4.65
CA PHE A 140 4.30 2.97 -3.77
C PHE A 140 5.28 2.56 -2.68
N THR A 141 6.05 3.52 -2.19
CA THR A 141 6.80 3.34 -0.95
C THR A 141 5.87 3.52 0.25
N THR A 142 6.25 2.97 1.40
CA THR A 142 5.56 3.25 2.67
C THR A 142 5.41 4.75 2.90
N HIS A 143 6.46 5.54 2.65
CA HIS A 143 6.41 7.01 2.78
C HIS A 143 5.32 7.64 1.89
N SER A 144 5.22 7.23 0.62
CA SER A 144 4.19 7.76 -0.29
C SER A 144 2.78 7.42 0.18
N ILE A 145 2.56 6.20 0.70
CA ILE A 145 1.26 5.80 1.28
C ILE A 145 0.95 6.63 2.53
N THR A 146 1.93 6.84 3.41
CA THR A 146 1.77 7.69 4.60
C THR A 146 1.36 9.11 4.23
N GLU A 147 1.95 9.71 3.20
CA GLU A 147 1.55 11.05 2.74
C GLU A 147 0.13 11.07 2.16
N ILE A 148 -0.29 10.02 1.42
CA ILE A 148 -1.67 9.89 0.93
C ILE A 148 -2.65 9.82 2.10
N ILE A 149 -2.36 8.99 3.11
CA ILE A 149 -3.19 8.87 4.31
C ILE A 149 -3.27 10.22 5.05
N LEU A 150 -2.13 10.87 5.27
CA LEU A 150 -2.09 12.16 5.95
C LEU A 150 -2.92 13.22 5.24
N HIS A 151 -2.80 13.30 3.91
CA HIS A 151 -3.56 14.24 3.11
C HIS A 151 -5.08 13.98 3.21
N ASP A 152 -5.51 12.72 3.27
CA ASP A 152 -6.94 12.39 3.48
C ASP A 152 -7.41 12.83 4.87
N VAL A 153 -6.62 12.56 5.92
CA VAL A 153 -6.97 12.98 7.29
C VAL A 153 -7.02 14.51 7.41
N GLU A 154 -6.04 15.22 6.83
CA GLU A 154 -5.99 16.68 6.80
C GLU A 154 -7.21 17.26 6.06
N TYR A 155 -7.54 16.72 4.89
CA TYR A 155 -8.74 17.12 4.13
C TYR A 155 -10.04 16.93 4.93
N ARG A 156 -10.20 15.79 5.62
CA ARG A 156 -11.38 15.52 6.46
C ARG A 156 -11.44 16.45 7.66
N PHE A 157 -10.29 16.77 8.26
CA PHE A 157 -10.21 17.74 9.35
C PHE A 157 -10.72 19.11 8.91
N GLU A 158 -10.22 19.63 7.79
CA GLU A 158 -10.62 20.93 7.23
C GLU A 158 -12.12 21.00 6.89
N ARG A 159 -12.74 19.86 6.60
CA ARG A 159 -14.16 19.74 6.27
C ARG A 159 -15.05 19.42 7.47
N GLY A 160 -14.48 19.21 8.66
CA GLY A 160 -15.23 18.79 9.84
C GLY A 160 -15.82 17.38 9.71
N LEU A 161 -15.18 16.50 8.93
CA LEU A 161 -15.63 15.13 8.62
C LEU A 161 -14.78 14.07 9.35
N ILE A 162 -14.31 14.37 10.56
CA ILE A 162 -13.49 13.45 11.34
C ILE A 162 -14.39 12.58 12.22
N ASP A 163 -14.36 11.28 11.94
CA ASP A 163 -14.97 10.24 12.77
C ASP A 163 -13.96 9.64 13.75
N ARG A 164 -14.48 8.93 14.78
CA ARG A 164 -13.66 8.24 15.77
C ARG A 164 -12.88 7.06 15.19
N ASN A 165 -13.36 6.46 14.10
CA ASN A 165 -12.63 5.47 13.34
C ASN A 165 -12.60 5.92 11.88
N LEU A 166 -11.43 6.31 11.38
CA LEU A 166 -11.28 6.76 10.00
C LEU A 166 -10.87 5.59 9.12
N GLU A 167 -11.76 5.19 8.22
CA GLU A 167 -11.39 4.31 7.13
C GLU A 167 -10.83 5.14 5.97
N ILE A 168 -9.55 4.93 5.68
CA ILE A 168 -8.83 5.64 4.62
C ILE A 168 -9.12 4.95 3.29
N ARG A 169 -10.10 5.50 2.57
CA ARG A 169 -10.50 5.05 1.23
C ARG A 169 -10.02 6.06 0.21
N VAL A 170 -9.35 5.57 -0.82
CA VAL A 170 -8.79 6.42 -1.88
C VAL A 170 -9.36 6.00 -3.22
N PRO A 171 -10.05 6.89 -3.95
CA PRO A 171 -10.59 6.55 -5.27
C PRO A 171 -9.49 6.10 -6.25
N VAL A 172 -9.78 5.09 -7.06
CA VAL A 172 -8.85 4.57 -8.09
C VAL A 172 -8.40 5.70 -9.03
N GLN A 173 -9.34 6.56 -9.44
CA GLN A 173 -9.05 7.69 -10.33
C GLN A 173 -8.05 8.68 -9.71
N PHE A 174 -8.09 8.89 -8.39
CA PHE A 174 -7.14 9.74 -7.70
C PHE A 174 -5.73 9.15 -7.79
N ILE A 175 -5.58 7.85 -7.52
CA ILE A 175 -4.30 7.13 -7.62
C ILE A 175 -3.77 7.14 -9.04
N TYR A 176 -4.63 6.90 -10.04
CA TYR A 176 -4.26 6.98 -11.45
C TYR A 176 -3.70 8.36 -11.80
N ASN A 177 -4.41 9.43 -11.45
CA ASN A 177 -3.99 10.81 -11.71
C ASN A 177 -2.69 11.18 -10.96
N TYR A 178 -2.54 10.72 -9.71
CA TYR A 178 -1.30 10.87 -8.97
C TYR A 178 -0.14 10.17 -9.69
N TRP A 179 -0.35 8.94 -10.13
CA TRP A 179 0.67 8.12 -10.77
C TRP A 179 1.13 8.70 -12.10
N GLN A 180 0.20 9.15 -12.95
CA GLN A 180 0.54 9.82 -14.21
C GLN A 180 1.39 11.06 -13.98
N ARG A 181 1.04 11.88 -12.97
CA ARG A 181 1.84 13.06 -12.59
C ARG A 181 3.21 12.67 -12.06
N TYR A 182 3.29 11.62 -11.23
CA TYR A 182 4.55 11.11 -10.69
C TYR A 182 5.49 10.63 -11.80
N LEU A 183 5.01 9.80 -12.72
CA LEU A 183 5.79 9.29 -13.85
C LEU A 183 6.31 10.43 -14.75
N LYS A 184 5.44 11.40 -15.06
CA LYS A 184 5.81 12.59 -15.85
C LYS A 184 6.86 13.43 -15.14
N ALA A 185 6.68 13.72 -13.85
CA ALA A 185 7.61 14.55 -13.07
C ALA A 185 8.98 13.88 -12.88
N LYS A 186 9.02 12.55 -12.75
CA LYS A 186 10.27 11.79 -12.61
C LYS A 186 10.90 11.40 -13.95
N ASN A 187 10.20 11.63 -15.06
CA ASN A 187 10.58 11.16 -16.39
C ASN A 187 10.93 9.66 -16.40
N ARG A 188 10.06 8.84 -15.81
CA ARG A 188 10.23 7.37 -15.70
C ARG A 188 9.02 6.63 -16.25
N THR A 189 9.27 5.47 -16.83
CA THR A 189 8.25 4.48 -17.18
C THR A 189 7.81 3.68 -15.95
N PRO A 190 6.61 3.04 -15.97
CA PRO A 190 6.19 2.15 -14.90
C PRO A 190 7.23 1.07 -14.58
N GLY A 191 7.79 0.42 -15.61
CA GLY A 191 8.78 -0.65 -15.44
C GLY A 191 10.06 -0.18 -14.74
N GLU A 192 10.53 1.03 -15.02
CA GLU A 192 11.68 1.62 -14.32
C GLU A 192 11.40 1.91 -12.85
N VAL A 193 10.18 2.37 -12.52
CA VAL A 193 9.79 2.59 -11.13
C VAL A 193 9.73 1.27 -10.38
N TRP A 194 9.07 0.26 -10.95
CA TRP A 194 9.04 -1.10 -10.41
C TRP A 194 10.46 -1.67 -10.20
N ALA A 195 11.33 -1.57 -11.20
CA ALA A 195 12.72 -2.00 -11.10
C ALA A 195 13.44 -1.28 -9.95
N SER A 196 13.23 0.03 -9.80
CA SER A 196 13.84 0.80 -8.71
C SER A 196 13.34 0.41 -7.33
N MET A 197 12.12 -0.11 -7.18
CA MET A 197 11.61 -0.53 -5.86
C MET A 197 11.98 -2.00 -5.56
N ILE A 198 11.87 -2.88 -6.56
CA ILE A 198 12.00 -4.33 -6.38
C ILE A 198 13.46 -4.82 -6.44
N LEU A 199 14.30 -4.17 -7.26
CA LEU A 199 15.65 -4.65 -7.57
C LEU A 199 16.78 -3.85 -6.90
N GLN A 200 16.44 -2.78 -6.19
CA GLN A 200 17.35 -2.12 -5.27
C GLN A 200 17.79 -3.05 -4.15
#